data_AF-A0A816EVH9-F1
#
_entry.id   AF-A0A816EVH9-F1
#
_cell.length_a   1.000
_cell.length_b   1.000
_cell.length_c   1.000
_cell.angle_alpha   90.00
_cell.angle_beta   90.00
_cell.angle_gamma   90.00
#
_symmetry.space_group_name_H-M   'P 1'
#
loop_
_entity.id
_entity.type
_entity.pdbx_description
1 polymer ?
#
loop_
_entity_poly.entity_id
_entity_poly.type
_entity_poly.pdbx_seq_one_letter_code
_entity_poly.pdbx_strand_id
1 'polypeptide(L)'
;MGERKAFNIIKTVPGVGLAYGVVRGVVYAAKGDAHEAKHSVTMDLADLNPLRIPRNLALGIASVTNDFDKGAWIGKRPIGRQFIGLNLSPGIDGLHWCIHINGVIYQLVLDKNHDVKVLISSTNERSEWYERDCKEYSWYLIKKELPDFDPDVLKNYAKSFETREYQALIATGDKINCQSFVTRIFATAANISIEKARSTILLVVPNILF
;
A
#
# COMPACT_ATOMS: atom_id res chain seq x y z
N MET A 1 -12.98 14.52 2.41
CA MET A 1 -11.66 14.04 2.90
C MET A 1 -11.68 13.62 4.37
N GLY A 2 -12.26 14.41 5.30
CA GLY A 2 -12.30 14.09 6.74
C GLY A 2 -13.09 12.82 7.12
N GLU A 3 -14.20 12.53 6.45
CA GLU A 3 -15.00 11.32 6.73
C GLU A 3 -14.25 10.02 6.35
N ARG A 4 -13.62 9.98 5.15
CA ARG A 4 -12.76 8.85 4.73
C ARG A 4 -11.61 8.61 5.70
N LYS A 5 -11.06 9.71 6.21
CA LYS A 5 -10.01 9.70 7.22
C LYS A 5 -10.51 9.03 8.52
N ALA A 6 -11.65 9.48 9.05
CA ALA A 6 -12.29 8.85 10.21
C ALA A 6 -12.62 7.36 9.94
N PHE A 7 -13.09 7.03 8.74
CA PHE A 7 -13.37 5.66 8.35
C PHE A 7 -12.12 4.75 8.39
N ASN A 8 -10.97 5.23 7.91
CA ASN A 8 -9.72 4.46 7.95
C ASN A 8 -9.24 4.16 9.37
N ILE A 9 -9.65 4.95 10.37
CA ILE A 9 -9.40 4.69 11.79
C ILE A 9 -10.41 3.65 12.28
N ILE A 10 -11.69 3.88 12.03
CA ILE A 10 -12.80 3.01 12.50
C ILE A 10 -12.67 1.59 11.95
N LYS A 11 -12.25 1.43 10.68
CA LYS A 11 -12.11 0.12 10.03
C LYS A 11 -11.11 -0.81 10.73
N THR A 12 -10.18 -0.26 11.50
CA THR A 12 -9.17 -1.05 12.25
C THR A 12 -9.68 -1.62 13.57
N VAL A 13 -10.90 -1.26 13.99
CA VAL A 13 -11.54 -1.78 15.20
C VAL A 13 -12.43 -2.98 14.82
N PRO A 14 -12.14 -4.20 15.29
CA PRO A 14 -12.96 -5.38 15.03
C PRO A 14 -14.42 -5.16 15.42
N GLY A 15 -15.34 -5.63 14.59
CA GLY A 15 -16.78 -5.48 14.78
C GLY A 15 -17.31 -4.09 14.42
N VAL A 16 -16.70 -3.02 14.93
CA VAL A 16 -17.13 -1.63 14.64
C VAL A 16 -16.79 -1.23 13.21
N GLY A 17 -15.56 -1.51 12.76
CA GLY A 17 -15.11 -1.29 11.40
C GLY A 17 -15.91 -2.07 10.37
N LEU A 18 -16.32 -3.28 10.74
CA LEU A 18 -17.13 -4.18 9.94
C LEU A 18 -18.55 -3.63 9.78
N ALA A 19 -19.23 -3.29 10.89
CA ALA A 19 -20.57 -2.75 10.87
C ALA A 19 -20.63 -1.38 10.17
N TYR A 20 -19.68 -0.49 10.47
CA TYR A 20 -19.62 0.84 9.86
C TYR A 20 -19.21 0.77 8.40
N GLY A 21 -18.32 -0.15 8.02
CA GLY A 21 -17.90 -0.41 6.65
C GLY A 21 -19.04 -0.88 5.74
N VAL A 22 -19.90 -1.77 6.23
CA VAL A 22 -21.12 -2.20 5.50
C VAL A 22 -22.06 -1.02 5.26
N VAL A 23 -22.38 -0.26 6.31
CA VAL A 23 -23.28 0.90 6.20
C VAL A 23 -22.70 1.95 5.24
N ARG A 24 -21.42 2.29 5.39
CA ARG A 24 -20.72 3.24 4.53
C ARG A 24 -20.67 2.74 3.08
N GLY A 25 -20.39 1.46 2.87
CA GLY A 25 -20.38 0.82 1.56
C GLY A 25 -21.71 0.97 0.82
N VAL A 26 -22.83 0.70 1.50
CA VAL A 26 -24.18 0.88 0.95
C VAL A 26 -24.45 2.35 0.60
N VAL A 27 -24.08 3.29 1.47
CA VAL A 27 -24.27 4.73 1.24
C VAL A 27 -23.50 5.21 0.01
N TYR A 28 -22.23 4.83 -0.15
CA TYR A 28 -21.44 5.24 -1.31
C TYR A 28 -21.86 4.53 -2.60
N ALA A 29 -22.33 3.28 -2.52
CA ALA A 29 -22.92 2.58 -3.65
C ALA A 29 -24.19 3.30 -4.14
N ALA A 30 -25.06 3.75 -3.22
CA ALA A 30 -26.25 4.53 -3.55
C ALA A 30 -25.94 5.91 -4.16
N LYS A 31 -24.76 6.47 -3.85
CA LYS A 31 -24.26 7.73 -4.43
C LYS A 31 -23.54 7.54 -5.78
N GLY A 32 -23.43 6.31 -6.28
CA GLY A 32 -22.70 6.00 -7.51
C GLY A 32 -21.18 6.01 -7.39
N ASP A 33 -20.63 6.15 -6.17
CA ASP A 33 -19.19 6.10 -5.92
C ASP A 33 -18.76 4.66 -5.62
N ALA A 34 -18.63 3.87 -6.70
CA ALA A 34 -18.25 2.46 -6.61
C ALA A 34 -16.87 2.24 -5.95
N HIS A 35 -16.00 3.24 -6.03
CA HIS A 35 -14.66 3.18 -5.47
C HIS A 35 -14.69 3.27 -3.94
N GLU A 36 -15.36 4.28 -3.38
CA GLU A 36 -15.55 4.39 -1.92
C GLU A 36 -16.40 3.26 -1.37
N ALA A 37 -17.40 2.80 -2.13
CA ALA A 37 -18.21 1.65 -1.74
C ALA A 37 -17.35 0.41 -1.52
N LYS A 38 -16.48 0.09 -2.49
CA LYS A 38 -15.56 -1.05 -2.42
C LYS A 38 -14.53 -0.89 -1.30
N HIS A 39 -13.95 0.30 -1.15
CA HIS A 39 -13.00 0.59 -0.06
C HIS A 39 -13.64 0.39 1.32
N SER A 40 -14.93 0.71 1.45
CA SER A 40 -15.65 0.62 2.72
C SER A 40 -15.94 -0.80 3.17
N VAL A 41 -16.07 -1.75 2.23
CA VAL A 41 -16.35 -3.16 2.55
C VAL A 41 -15.11 -4.05 2.46
N THR A 42 -13.97 -3.50 2.06
CA THR A 42 -12.72 -4.26 1.98
C THR A 42 -12.18 -4.52 3.38
N MET A 43 -12.01 -5.79 3.72
CA MET A 43 -11.50 -6.23 5.03
C MET A 43 -10.24 -7.07 4.86
N ASP A 44 -9.21 -6.77 5.66
CA ASP A 44 -8.07 -7.67 5.83
C ASP A 44 -8.38 -8.60 7.03
N LEU A 45 -8.29 -9.91 6.84
CA LEU A 45 -8.58 -10.89 7.89
C LEU A 45 -7.74 -10.68 9.16
N ALA A 46 -6.54 -10.09 9.04
CA ALA A 46 -5.74 -9.83 10.23
C ALA A 46 -6.11 -8.56 10.99
N ASP A 47 -7.01 -7.73 10.44
CA ASP A 47 -7.65 -6.66 11.22
C ASP A 47 -8.50 -7.27 12.35
N LEU A 48 -8.87 -8.55 12.27
CA LEU A 48 -9.59 -9.28 13.31
C LEU A 48 -8.69 -9.77 14.47
N ASN A 49 -7.36 -9.52 14.44
CA ASN A 49 -6.47 -9.91 15.53
C ASN A 49 -6.54 -8.88 16.69
N PRO A 50 -7.09 -9.25 17.86
CA PRO A 50 -7.32 -8.31 18.96
C PRO A 50 -6.03 -7.71 19.54
N LEU A 51 -4.90 -8.42 19.46
CA LEU A 51 -3.61 -7.93 19.93
C LEU A 51 -3.01 -6.82 19.06
N ARG A 52 -3.53 -6.65 17.84
CA ARG A 52 -3.04 -5.66 16.87
C ARG A 52 -3.88 -4.39 16.84
N ILE A 53 -5.07 -4.38 17.47
CA ILE A 53 -6.01 -3.25 17.45
C ILE A 53 -5.36 -1.93 17.91
N PRO A 54 -4.67 -1.86 19.07
CA PRO A 54 -4.15 -0.57 19.55
C PRO A 54 -3.11 0.02 18.58
N ARG A 55 -2.31 -0.86 17.98
CA ARG A 55 -1.30 -0.49 16.99
C ARG A 55 -1.93 -0.04 15.67
N ASN A 56 -2.88 -0.82 15.14
CA ASN A 56 -3.56 -0.50 13.90
C ASN A 56 -4.35 0.81 14.02
N LEU A 57 -4.97 1.06 15.17
CA LEU A 57 -5.64 2.31 15.49
C LEU A 57 -4.65 3.50 15.50
N ALA A 58 -3.51 3.36 16.16
CA ALA A 58 -2.48 4.40 16.18
C ALA A 58 -1.93 4.70 14.77
N LEU A 59 -1.71 3.66 13.96
CA LEU A 59 -1.28 3.80 12.56
C LEU A 59 -2.38 4.42 11.67
N GLY A 60 -3.65 4.08 11.90
CA GLY A 60 -4.79 4.70 11.24
C GLY A 60 -4.93 6.18 11.56
N ILE A 61 -4.73 6.57 12.83
CA ILE A 61 -4.75 7.97 13.24
C ILE A 61 -3.56 8.73 12.62
N ALA A 62 -2.39 8.10 12.57
CA ALA A 62 -1.20 8.68 11.94
C ALA A 62 -1.37 8.85 10.42
N SER A 63 -1.94 7.88 9.70
CA SER A 63 -2.15 7.99 8.25
C SER A 63 -3.19 9.04 7.86
N VAL A 64 -4.06 9.41 8.80
CA VAL A 64 -5.09 10.44 8.63
C VAL A 64 -4.56 11.86 8.83
N THR A 65 -3.61 12.01 9.74
CA THR A 65 -3.08 13.31 10.18
C THR A 65 -1.86 13.75 9.38
N ASN A 66 -1.18 12.84 8.72
CA ASN A 66 0.02 13.17 7.97
C ASN A 66 -0.27 13.54 6.53
N ASP A 67 0.59 14.43 6.05
CA ASP A 67 0.71 14.83 4.65
C ASP A 67 1.51 13.76 3.89
N PHE A 68 1.02 13.34 2.73
CA PHE A 68 1.76 12.38 1.89
C PHE A 68 3.01 13.02 1.28
N ASP A 69 3.13 14.35 1.32
CA ASP A 69 4.24 15.08 0.70
C ASP A 69 5.63 14.74 1.25
N LYS A 70 5.72 14.09 2.43
CA LYS A 70 7.00 13.75 3.07
C LYS A 70 7.05 12.31 3.59
N GLY A 71 8.25 11.75 3.50
CA GLY A 71 8.61 10.46 4.08
C GLY A 71 8.36 9.29 3.15
N ALA A 72 8.26 8.09 3.75
CA ALA A 72 8.00 6.84 3.08
C ALA A 72 6.73 6.18 3.61
N TRP A 73 5.85 5.82 2.69
CA TRP A 73 4.56 5.21 2.94
C TRP A 73 4.40 3.95 2.11
N ILE A 74 3.80 2.91 2.67
CA ILE A 74 3.46 1.70 1.93
C ILE A 74 1.96 1.67 1.72
N GLY A 75 1.53 1.48 0.47
CA GLY A 75 0.13 1.33 0.10
C GLY A 75 -0.21 -0.13 -0.12
N LYS A 76 -1.37 -0.58 0.39
CA LYS A 76 -1.96 -1.89 0.08
C LYS A 76 -3.40 -1.76 -0.45
N ARG A 77 -3.75 -2.55 -1.46
CA ARG A 77 -5.14 -2.72 -1.93
C ARG A 77 -5.39 -4.14 -2.45
N PRO A 78 -6.62 -4.67 -2.45
CA PRO A 78 -6.92 -5.97 -3.07
C PRO A 78 -6.69 -5.99 -4.58
N ILE A 79 -6.20 -7.13 -5.08
CA ILE A 79 -6.06 -7.37 -6.52
C ILE A 79 -7.44 -7.63 -7.15
N GLY A 80 -7.74 -6.98 -8.28
CA GLY A 80 -8.94 -7.23 -9.07
C GLY A 80 -10.24 -6.76 -8.40
N ARG A 81 -11.34 -7.51 -8.59
CA ARG A 81 -12.67 -7.21 -8.01
C ARG A 81 -12.90 -7.89 -6.66
N GLN A 82 -11.88 -8.50 -6.06
CA GLN A 82 -12.04 -9.21 -4.80
C GLN A 82 -12.26 -8.20 -3.65
N PHE A 83 -13.25 -8.49 -2.80
CA PHE A 83 -13.63 -7.67 -1.64
C PHE A 83 -12.91 -8.12 -0.36
N ILE A 84 -12.26 -9.29 -0.38
CA ILE A 84 -11.55 -9.87 0.75
C ILE A 84 -10.10 -10.06 0.31
N GLY A 85 -9.16 -9.41 1.01
CA GLY A 85 -7.75 -9.71 0.87
C GLY A 85 -7.47 -11.05 1.53
N LEU A 86 -7.41 -12.13 0.75
CA LEU A 86 -7.01 -13.43 1.28
C LEU A 86 -5.48 -13.41 1.46
N ASN A 87 -5.04 -13.10 2.67
CA ASN A 87 -3.71 -13.47 3.16
C ASN A 87 -3.73 -14.98 3.39
N LEU A 88 -3.47 -15.77 2.33
CA LEU A 88 -3.57 -17.23 2.37
C LEU A 88 -2.43 -17.85 3.19
N SER A 89 -1.26 -17.22 3.22
CA SER A 89 -0.11 -17.62 4.03
C SER A 89 0.95 -16.51 4.09
N PRO A 90 1.99 -16.66 4.92
CA PRO A 90 3.27 -15.95 4.72
C PRO A 90 3.70 -15.96 3.25
N GLY A 91 4.09 -14.81 2.71
CA GLY A 91 4.59 -14.66 1.33
C GLY A 91 3.54 -14.73 0.23
N ILE A 92 2.27 -15.00 0.57
CA ILE A 92 1.13 -15.12 -0.34
C ILE A 92 0.08 -14.08 0.07
N ASP A 93 0.25 -12.86 -0.43
CA ASP A 93 -0.68 -11.77 -0.20
C ASP A 93 -1.47 -11.48 -1.49
N GLY A 94 -2.78 -11.70 -1.48
CA GLY A 94 -3.72 -11.33 -2.56
C GLY A 94 -3.90 -9.81 -2.72
N LEU A 95 -3.08 -9.02 -2.03
CA LEU A 95 -3.04 -7.58 -2.10
C LEU A 95 -1.90 -7.13 -3.03
N HIS A 96 -2.16 -6.03 -3.71
CA HIS A 96 -1.20 -5.31 -4.51
C HIS A 96 -0.55 -4.20 -3.67
N TRP A 97 0.77 -4.10 -3.79
CA TRP A 97 1.61 -3.21 -2.99
C TRP A 97 2.20 -2.09 -3.85
N CYS A 98 2.21 -0.89 -3.29
CA CYS A 98 2.95 0.25 -3.84
C CYS A 98 3.67 0.98 -2.71
N ILE A 99 4.58 1.88 -3.09
CA ILE A 99 5.31 2.73 -2.14
C ILE A 99 5.21 4.17 -2.58
N HIS A 100 5.00 5.06 -1.62
CA HIS A 100 4.96 6.49 -1.82
C HIS A 100 6.12 7.13 -1.06
N ILE A 101 6.97 7.85 -1.78
CA ILE A 101 8.19 8.46 -1.30
C ILE A 101 8.15 9.94 -1.67
N ASN A 102 8.14 10.82 -0.66
CA ASN A 102 8.23 12.28 -0.84
C ASN A 102 7.35 12.84 -1.99
N GLY A 103 6.06 12.50 -2.00
CA GLY A 103 5.11 12.98 -3.03
C GLY A 103 5.00 12.11 -4.29
N VAL A 104 5.76 11.03 -4.40
CA VAL A 104 5.82 10.19 -5.62
C VAL A 104 5.45 8.74 -5.31
N ILE A 105 4.46 8.20 -6.03
CA ILE A 105 4.04 6.80 -5.96
C ILE A 105 4.81 5.98 -6.98
N TYR A 106 5.36 4.85 -6.53
CA TYR A 106 6.02 3.84 -7.33
C TYR A 106 5.23 2.54 -7.23
N GLN A 107 4.85 1.99 -8.38
CA GLN A 107 4.01 0.81 -8.49
C GLN A 107 4.59 -0.19 -9.49
N LEU A 108 4.66 -1.46 -9.11
CA LEU A 108 5.02 -2.56 -10.01
C LEU A 108 3.75 -3.19 -10.59
N VAL A 109 3.50 -3.05 -11.89
CA VAL A 109 2.34 -3.63 -12.56
C VAL A 109 2.76 -4.62 -13.63
N LEU A 110 1.81 -5.43 -14.09
CA LEU A 110 1.95 -6.24 -15.29
C LEU A 110 1.19 -5.58 -16.43
N ASP A 111 1.80 -5.54 -17.63
CA ASP A 111 1.08 -5.13 -18.83
C ASP A 111 0.26 -6.29 -19.43
N LYS A 112 -0.31 -6.06 -20.63
CA LYS A 112 -1.14 -7.05 -21.32
C LYS A 112 -0.38 -8.31 -21.73
N ASN A 113 0.94 -8.23 -21.86
CA ASN A 113 1.81 -9.35 -22.22
C ASN A 113 2.36 -10.06 -20.97
N HIS A 114 1.92 -9.66 -19.78
CA HIS A 114 2.48 -10.10 -18.50
C HIS A 114 3.94 -9.66 -18.28
N ASP A 115 4.39 -8.60 -18.97
CA ASP A 115 5.69 -7.99 -18.74
C ASP A 115 5.62 -7.02 -17.56
N VAL A 116 6.71 -6.94 -16.79
CA VAL A 116 6.82 -6.01 -15.67
C VAL A 116 6.90 -4.58 -16.19
N LYS A 117 6.05 -3.71 -15.63
CA LYS A 117 6.10 -2.25 -15.84
C LYS A 117 6.12 -1.54 -14.49
N VAL A 118 6.80 -0.40 -14.46
CA VAL A 118 6.83 0.47 -13.28
C VAL A 118 6.05 1.73 -13.58
N LEU A 119 4.93 1.91 -12.88
CA LEU A 119 4.16 3.15 -12.93
C LEU A 119 4.68 4.08 -11.86
N ILE A 120 4.96 5.31 -12.28
CA ILE A 120 5.40 6.39 -11.42
C ILE A 120 4.36 7.50 -11.56
N SER A 121 3.82 7.98 -10.45
CA SER A 121 2.83 9.07 -10.43
C SER A 121 3.12 10.04 -9.29
N SER A 122 2.80 11.31 -9.50
CA SER A 122 2.94 12.40 -8.53
C SER A 122 1.90 13.47 -8.82
N THR A 123 1.83 14.49 -7.98
CA THR A 123 0.99 15.68 -8.24
C THR A 123 1.33 16.40 -9.55
N ASN A 124 2.61 16.34 -9.97
CA ASN A 124 3.09 17.00 -11.20
C ASN A 124 3.15 16.06 -12.42
N GLU A 125 3.13 14.74 -12.21
CA GLU A 125 3.29 13.72 -13.25
C GLU A 125 2.20 12.68 -13.11
N ARG A 126 1.27 12.59 -14.07
CA ARG A 126 0.11 11.68 -14.01
C ARG A 126 -0.75 11.93 -12.75
N SER A 127 -1.10 13.20 -12.52
CA SER A 127 -1.86 13.67 -11.35
C SER A 127 -3.18 12.91 -11.13
N GLU A 128 -3.91 12.59 -12.19
CA GLU A 128 -5.15 11.81 -12.09
C GLU A 128 -4.91 10.40 -11.51
N TRP A 129 -3.80 9.76 -11.89
CA TRP A 129 -3.44 8.44 -11.38
C TRP A 129 -2.96 8.54 -9.93
N TYR A 130 -2.18 9.57 -9.63
CA TYR A 130 -1.72 9.87 -8.28
C TYR A 130 -2.91 10.05 -7.32
N GLU A 131 -3.87 10.90 -7.67
CA GLU A 131 -5.07 11.12 -6.85
C GLU A 131 -5.90 9.85 -6.68
N ARG A 132 -6.06 9.07 -7.74
CA ARG A 132 -6.76 7.79 -7.68
C ARG A 132 -6.04 6.82 -6.75
N ASP A 133 -4.72 6.69 -6.86
CA ASP A 133 -3.95 5.75 -6.05
C ASP A 133 -3.87 6.21 -4.57
N CYS A 134 -3.78 7.52 -4.30
CA CYS A 134 -3.94 8.04 -2.94
C CYS A 134 -5.28 7.64 -2.31
N LYS A 135 -6.33 7.47 -3.13
CA LYS A 135 -7.65 7.00 -2.70
C LYS A 135 -7.71 5.48 -2.60
N GLU A 136 -7.25 4.73 -3.61
CA GLU A 136 -7.41 3.27 -3.70
C GLU A 136 -6.71 2.49 -2.59
N TYR A 137 -5.58 2.99 -2.10
CA TYR A 137 -4.73 2.24 -1.19
C TYR A 137 -4.98 2.59 0.27
N SER A 138 -4.80 1.59 1.13
CA SER A 138 -4.59 1.78 2.55
C SER A 138 -3.11 2.08 2.77
N TRP A 139 -2.82 3.27 3.30
CA TRP A 139 -1.45 3.77 3.46
C TRP A 139 -0.93 3.64 4.88
N TYR A 140 0.32 3.20 5.01
CA TYR A 140 1.02 2.98 6.27
C TYR A 140 2.34 3.76 6.28
N LEU A 141 2.50 4.69 7.22
CA LEU A 141 3.73 5.49 7.36
C LEU A 141 4.87 4.60 7.88
N ILE A 142 5.89 4.38 7.05
CA ILE A 142 7.08 3.61 7.44
C ILE A 142 8.12 4.51 8.10
N LYS A 143 8.38 5.67 7.51
CA LYS A 143 9.42 6.60 7.97
C LYS A 143 9.03 8.04 7.64
N LYS A 144 9.00 8.92 8.64
CA LYS A 144 8.58 10.31 8.48
C LYS A 144 9.59 11.16 7.70
N GLU A 145 10.87 10.86 7.88
CA GLU A 145 11.98 11.60 7.27
C GLU A 145 12.93 10.63 6.59
N LEU A 146 13.28 10.91 5.34
CA LEU A 146 14.27 10.17 4.58
C LEU A 146 15.54 11.01 4.48
N PRO A 147 16.72 10.38 4.33
CA PRO A 147 17.92 11.12 3.95
C PRO A 147 17.69 11.81 2.60
N ASP A 148 18.44 12.87 2.31
CA ASP A 148 18.42 13.49 1.00
C ASP A 148 18.96 12.52 -0.05
N PHE A 149 18.23 12.40 -1.16
CA PHE A 149 18.64 11.63 -2.33
C PHE A 149 18.11 12.31 -3.59
N ASP A 150 18.75 12.04 -4.72
CA ASP A 150 18.31 12.50 -6.02
C ASP A 150 17.04 11.73 -6.46
N PRO A 151 15.89 12.41 -6.65
CA PRO A 151 14.66 11.76 -7.10
C PRO A 151 14.80 11.02 -8.43
N ASP A 152 15.61 11.53 -9.36
CA ASP A 152 15.79 10.92 -10.67
C ASP A 152 16.60 9.62 -10.59
N VAL A 153 17.57 9.56 -9.68
CA VAL A 153 18.29 8.30 -9.38
C VAL A 153 17.32 7.25 -8.86
N LEU A 154 16.40 7.61 -7.96
CA LEU A 154 15.40 6.67 -7.45
C LEU A 154 14.40 6.23 -8.54
N LYS A 155 13.97 7.15 -9.41
CA LYS A 155 13.11 6.83 -10.58
C LYS A 155 13.81 5.85 -11.54
N ASN A 156 15.07 6.11 -11.87
CA ASN A 156 15.87 5.23 -12.73
C ASN A 156 16.09 3.87 -12.10
N TYR A 157 16.40 3.83 -10.80
CA TYR A 157 16.49 2.58 -10.05
C TYR A 157 15.16 1.80 -10.07
N ALA A 158 14.04 2.47 -9.87
CA ALA A 158 12.72 1.84 -9.98
C ALA A 158 12.49 1.27 -11.40
N LYS A 159 12.81 2.03 -12.44
CA LYS A 159 12.66 1.58 -13.84
C LYS A 159 13.55 0.40 -14.22
N SER A 160 14.69 0.22 -13.53
CA SER A 160 15.55 -0.94 -13.76
C SER A 160 14.88 -2.30 -13.47
N PHE A 161 13.75 -2.32 -12.76
CA PHE A 161 12.99 -3.53 -12.49
C PHE A 161 12.08 -3.99 -13.65
N GLU A 162 11.86 -3.17 -14.68
CA GLU A 162 11.02 -3.53 -15.85
C GLU A 162 11.61 -4.66 -16.71
N THR A 163 12.90 -4.95 -16.56
CA THR A 163 13.58 -6.05 -17.26
C THR A 163 13.48 -7.39 -16.53
N ARG A 164 12.85 -7.43 -15.35
CA ARG A 164 12.76 -8.64 -14.53
C ARG A 164 11.49 -9.43 -14.81
N GLU A 165 11.56 -10.73 -14.56
CA GLU A 165 10.37 -11.58 -14.57
C GLU A 165 9.54 -11.39 -13.31
N TYR A 166 8.23 -11.34 -13.46
CA TYR A 166 7.31 -11.29 -12.33
C TYR A 166 7.07 -12.67 -11.72
N GLN A 167 7.02 -12.75 -10.39
CA GLN A 167 6.62 -13.96 -9.67
C GLN A 167 5.60 -13.60 -8.61
N ALA A 168 4.38 -14.12 -8.71
CA ALA A 168 3.32 -13.75 -7.76
C ALA A 168 3.68 -14.06 -6.30
N LEU A 169 4.35 -15.19 -6.05
CA LEU A 169 4.62 -15.71 -4.70
C LEU A 169 6.12 -15.91 -4.49
N ILE A 170 6.62 -15.47 -3.34
CA ILE A 170 8.02 -15.69 -2.87
C ILE A 170 9.01 -15.52 -4.02
N ALA A 171 9.23 -14.27 -4.43
CA ALA A 171 10.16 -13.95 -5.51
C ALA A 171 11.58 -14.47 -5.17
N THR A 172 12.03 -15.51 -5.87
CA THR A 172 13.36 -16.11 -5.70
C THR A 172 14.26 -15.81 -6.89
N GLY A 173 15.56 -15.71 -6.63
CA GLY A 173 16.56 -15.39 -7.65
C GLY A 173 16.35 -13.99 -8.24
N ASP A 174 16.30 -13.92 -9.57
CA ASP A 174 16.18 -12.66 -10.33
C ASP A 174 14.75 -12.16 -10.50
N LYS A 175 13.75 -12.95 -10.07
CA LYS A 175 12.33 -12.59 -10.18
C LYS A 175 11.95 -11.48 -9.19
N ILE A 176 10.84 -10.81 -9.48
CA ILE A 176 10.32 -9.72 -8.65
C ILE A 176 8.82 -9.82 -8.44
N ASN A 177 8.36 -9.28 -7.31
CA ASN A 177 6.95 -9.11 -6.99
C ASN A 177 6.73 -7.76 -6.33
N CYS A 178 5.47 -7.36 -6.13
CA CYS A 178 5.18 -6.03 -5.59
C CYS A 178 5.76 -5.82 -4.17
N GLN A 179 5.79 -6.85 -3.32
CA GLN A 179 6.37 -6.79 -1.97
C GLN A 179 7.89 -6.58 -1.97
N SER A 180 8.60 -7.34 -2.81
CA SER A 180 10.06 -7.22 -2.95
C SER A 180 10.44 -5.91 -3.64
N PHE A 181 9.65 -5.45 -4.60
CA PHE A 181 9.82 -4.13 -5.22
C PHE A 181 9.73 -3.01 -4.20
N VAL A 182 8.61 -2.89 -3.45
CA VAL A 182 8.46 -1.80 -2.47
C VAL A 182 9.53 -1.85 -1.39
N THR A 183 9.94 -3.05 -0.97
CA THR A 183 11.04 -3.24 -0.01
C THR A 183 12.35 -2.69 -0.54
N ARG A 184 12.68 -2.96 -1.81
CA ARG A 184 13.92 -2.51 -2.45
C ARG A 184 13.91 -1.00 -2.67
N ILE A 185 12.79 -0.42 -3.09
CA ILE A 185 12.65 1.04 -3.23
C ILE A 185 12.82 1.72 -1.86
N PHE A 186 12.17 1.18 -0.82
CA PHE A 186 12.34 1.72 0.54
C PHE A 186 13.78 1.62 1.02
N ALA A 187 14.44 0.47 0.84
CA ALA A 187 15.83 0.27 1.25
C ALA A 187 16.77 1.31 0.62
N THR A 188 16.61 1.54 -0.69
CA THR A 188 17.38 2.54 -1.43
C THR A 188 17.07 3.95 -0.95
N ALA A 189 15.80 4.35 -0.90
CA ALA A 189 15.40 5.70 -0.49
C ALA A 189 15.80 6.03 0.97
N ALA A 190 15.76 5.04 1.86
CA ALA A 190 16.12 5.20 3.26
C ALA A 190 17.62 5.01 3.53
N ASN A 191 18.41 4.65 2.51
CA ASN A 191 19.82 4.27 2.60
C ASN A 191 20.10 3.24 3.71
N ILE A 192 19.39 2.11 3.66
CA ILE A 192 19.51 1.00 4.60
C ILE A 192 19.62 -0.34 3.88
N SER A 193 20.09 -1.38 4.58
CA SER A 193 20.09 -2.73 4.03
C SER A 193 18.68 -3.25 3.74
N ILE A 194 18.56 -4.18 2.79
CA ILE A 194 17.29 -4.81 2.44
C ILE A 194 16.68 -5.53 3.65
N GLU A 195 17.49 -6.18 4.48
CA GLU A 195 17.06 -6.90 5.69
C GLU A 195 16.45 -5.95 6.72
N LYS A 196 17.06 -4.76 6.88
CA LYS A 196 16.54 -3.71 7.75
C LYS A 196 15.24 -3.12 7.20
N ALA A 197 15.16 -2.90 5.89
CA ALA A 197 13.95 -2.47 5.21
C ALA A 197 12.81 -3.47 5.42
N ARG A 198 13.06 -4.77 5.15
CA ARG A 198 12.13 -5.87 5.39
C ARG A 198 11.59 -5.87 6.82
N SER A 199 12.49 -5.82 7.81
CA SER A 199 12.11 -5.80 9.23
C SER A 199 11.28 -4.56 9.59
N THR A 200 11.62 -3.39 9.03
CA THR A 200 10.87 -2.16 9.28
C THR A 200 9.46 -2.23 8.70
N ILE A 201 9.33 -2.70 7.46
CA ILE A 201 8.02 -2.85 6.81
C ILE A 201 7.20 -3.93 7.54
N LEU A 202 7.81 -5.05 7.95
CA LEU A 202 7.17 -6.09 8.76
C LEU A 202 6.58 -5.56 10.07
N LEU A 203 7.29 -4.65 10.72
CA LEU A 203 6.82 -4.03 11.95
C LEU A 203 5.63 -3.13 11.65
N VAL A 204 5.71 -2.29 10.63
CA VAL A 204 4.70 -1.25 10.41
C VAL A 204 3.46 -1.76 9.66
N VAL A 205 3.65 -2.61 8.67
CA VAL A 205 2.59 -3.06 7.78
C VAL A 205 2.09 -4.43 8.24
N PRO A 206 0.83 -4.54 8.66
CA PRO A 206 0.29 -5.83 9.06
C PRO A 206 0.36 -6.83 7.89
N ASN A 207 0.67 -8.09 8.23
CA ASN A 207 0.60 -9.27 7.36
C ASN A 207 1.71 -9.47 6.34
N ILE A 208 2.88 -8.88 6.56
CA ILE A 208 4.06 -9.38 5.86
C ILE A 208 4.59 -10.56 6.64
N LEU A 209 4.80 -11.67 5.96
CA LEU A 209 5.83 -12.64 6.31
C LEU A 209 6.48 -12.95 4.95
N PHE A 210 7.81 -12.90 4.87
CA PHE A 210 8.56 -13.14 3.62
C PHE A 210 8.70 -14.63 3.35
#